data_AF-A0AAJ7FSH8-F1
#
_entry.id   AF-A0AAJ7FSH8-F1
#
_cell.length_a   1.000
_cell.length_b   1.000
_cell.length_c   1.000
_cell.angle_alpha   90.00
_cell.angle_beta   90.00
_cell.angle_gamma   90.00
#
_symmetry.space_group_name_H-M   'P 1'
#
loop_
_entity.id
_entity.type
_entity.pdbx_description
1 polymer ?
#
loop_
_entity_poly.entity_id
_entity_poly.type
_entity_poly.pdbx_seq_one_letter_code
_entity_poly.pdbx_strand_id
1 'polypeptide(L)'
;MNELKELAEFVEFHLKRNVSMEPLNFQQKNEFYSTQTCHICEKPFTSEDIKHRDHCHFTGKYQGAAHQSCNLNDKNSHTIPVVFHNLSGYDSHFLIKALATSFEGSMNLLPVNKEQYIFFTKSDKDTIVNFRFIDSFRFMPSSIDKLTSYLKSSEKLIIHKHCNSEKEFNLLTRKGVFPYDYVDSWTKLDDEQLPPKEKFYSELNDEEILDSDYIHASTVWQTFHIKTLGEYSDLYLRTDDLLLADIFENFRRNCSSIYNLDPLHYYTAPGLAFDAMLKCTGVELELLTDVEMLLFIERGIRGGVAQCLNRYAKANNRFMGTEFDTSKEESYLVYYDVNNLYGAAMSQFLPFDSFEWEENFGNLHICNIPDDSFTGYILEVHIEHPIELQELHRDLTLCPDQYTPPRSNKLKLMTTLLPNERYIIHYRNLKQCLTLDMKLTKIHRVLKFRQSLWLKKYIDLNTEMRKKSDNDFEKNFFKLMNNAIFGKTMEN
;
A
#
# COMPACT_ATOMS: atom_id res chain seq x y z
N MET A 1 12.75 28.67 -4.48
CA MET A 1 14.14 28.14 -4.36
C MET A 1 14.84 28.69 -3.14
N ASN A 2 14.87 30.01 -2.93
CA ASN A 2 15.44 30.59 -1.69
C ASN A 2 14.80 30.04 -0.42
N GLU A 3 13.46 29.91 -0.39
CA GLU A 3 12.74 29.31 0.74
C GLU A 3 13.16 27.86 1.05
N LEU A 4 13.44 27.04 0.02
CA LEU A 4 13.95 25.68 0.22
C LEU A 4 15.36 25.70 0.83
N LYS A 5 16.21 26.64 0.39
CA LYS A 5 17.55 26.79 0.95
C LYS A 5 17.49 27.27 2.41
N GLU A 6 16.68 28.28 2.71
CA GLU A 6 16.46 28.77 4.06
C GLU A 6 15.91 27.68 4.98
N LEU A 7 14.97 26.86 4.49
CA LEU A 7 14.45 25.71 5.22
C LEU A 7 15.52 24.64 5.47
N ALA A 8 16.36 24.35 4.49
CA ALA A 8 17.46 23.40 4.63
C ALA A 8 18.48 23.87 5.68
N GLU A 9 18.88 25.14 5.62
CA GLU A 9 19.80 25.77 6.57
C GLU A 9 19.21 25.80 7.99
N PHE A 10 17.92 26.14 8.12
CA PHE A 10 17.20 26.12 9.40
C PHE A 10 17.17 24.72 10.02
N VAL A 11 16.80 23.70 9.24
CA VAL A 11 16.74 22.32 9.73
C VAL A 11 18.13 21.79 10.06
N GLU A 12 19.13 22.07 9.23
CA GLU A 12 20.51 21.68 9.49
C GLU A 12 21.04 22.29 10.80
N PHE A 13 20.78 23.58 11.03
CA PHE A 13 21.17 24.25 12.27
C PHE A 13 20.66 23.49 13.49
N HIS A 14 19.40 23.03 13.44
CA HIS A 14 18.82 22.23 14.52
C HIS A 14 19.38 20.81 14.61
N LEU A 15 19.68 20.16 13.48
CA LEU A 15 20.26 18.80 13.43
C LEU A 15 21.70 18.76 13.95
N LYS A 16 22.52 19.78 13.64
CA LYS A 16 23.92 19.88 14.07
C LYS A 16 24.07 20.32 15.53
N ARG A 17 23.03 20.90 16.13
CA ARG A 17 23.06 21.37 17.50
C ARG A 17 23.10 20.18 18.48
N ASN A 18 24.22 20.02 19.16
CA ASN A 18 24.33 19.01 20.22
C ASN A 18 23.55 19.46 21.47
N VAL A 19 22.37 18.88 21.69
CA VAL A 19 21.57 19.10 22.90
C VAL A 19 21.95 18.04 23.93
N SER A 20 22.47 18.51 25.08
CA SER A 20 22.78 17.62 26.21
C SER A 20 21.50 17.06 26.82
N MET A 21 21.57 15.82 27.27
CA MET A 21 20.46 15.17 27.97
C MET A 21 20.12 15.95 29.25
N GLU A 22 18.82 16.16 29.48
CA GLU A 22 18.32 16.71 30.72
C GLU A 22 18.60 15.74 31.88
N PRO A 23 18.89 16.24 33.11
CA PRO A 23 19.05 15.37 34.27
C PRO A 23 17.77 14.55 34.52
N LEU A 24 17.91 13.22 34.59
CA LEU A 24 16.78 12.35 34.86
C LEU A 24 16.14 12.66 36.22
N ASN A 25 14.82 12.76 36.24
CA ASN A 25 14.05 12.83 37.48
C ASN A 25 14.03 11.46 38.21
N PHE A 26 13.49 11.42 39.43
CA PHE A 26 13.46 10.19 40.24
C PHE A 26 12.74 9.03 39.55
N GLN A 27 11.62 9.32 38.88
CA GLN A 27 10.83 8.30 38.17
C GLN A 27 11.60 7.71 36.99
N GLN A 28 12.22 8.56 36.16
CA GLN A 28 13.03 8.14 35.02
C GLN A 28 14.28 7.34 35.44
N LYS A 29 14.92 7.72 36.56
CA LYS A 29 16.03 6.93 37.12
C LYS A 29 15.58 5.53 37.52
N ASN A 30 14.44 5.43 38.21
CA ASN A 30 13.89 4.14 38.62
C ASN A 30 13.54 3.28 37.40
N GLU A 31 12.88 3.87 36.40
CA GLU A 31 12.56 3.21 35.13
C GLU A 31 13.81 2.68 34.42
N PHE A 32 14.85 3.51 34.29
CA PHE A 32 16.11 3.11 33.68
C PHE A 32 16.74 1.88 34.35
N TYR A 33 16.76 1.85 35.69
CA TYR A 33 17.35 0.72 36.42
C TYR A 33 16.44 -0.52 36.44
N SER A 34 15.11 -0.35 36.47
CA SER A 34 14.17 -1.46 36.59
C SER A 34 13.80 -2.13 35.26
N THR A 35 13.84 -1.39 34.15
CA THR A 35 13.43 -1.92 32.85
C THR A 35 14.32 -3.08 32.41
N GLN A 36 13.73 -4.12 31.84
CA GLN A 36 14.44 -5.31 31.36
C GLN A 36 14.53 -5.35 29.84
N THR A 37 13.92 -4.39 29.14
CA THR A 37 13.86 -4.35 27.68
C THR A 37 14.34 -3.02 27.14
N CYS A 38 15.03 -3.06 26.00
CA CYS A 38 15.43 -1.88 25.24
C CYS A 38 14.18 -1.24 24.63
N HIS A 39 14.01 0.07 24.80
CA HIS A 39 12.83 0.77 24.27
C HIS A 39 12.87 0.95 22.72
N ILE A 40 14.04 0.80 22.09
CA ILE A 40 14.22 0.96 20.63
C ILE A 40 13.90 -0.34 19.90
N CYS A 41 14.56 -1.43 20.28
CA CYS A 41 14.40 -2.73 19.60
C CYS A 41 13.45 -3.69 20.30
N GLU A 42 12.93 -3.31 21.47
CA GLU A 42 11.98 -4.09 22.29
C GLU A 42 12.52 -5.45 22.77
N LYS A 43 13.81 -5.75 22.53
CA LYS A 43 14.48 -6.98 22.98
C LYS A 43 14.95 -6.86 24.44
N PRO A 44 15.00 -7.96 25.20
CA PRO A 44 15.50 -7.96 26.56
C PRO A 44 17.00 -7.66 26.62
N PHE A 45 17.42 -6.98 27.68
CA PHE A 45 18.83 -6.82 28.00
C PHE A 45 19.42 -8.13 28.53
N THR A 46 20.61 -8.47 28.06
CA THR A 46 21.43 -9.56 28.61
C THR A 46 22.43 -9.02 29.64
N SER A 47 23.12 -9.90 30.35
CA SER A 47 24.17 -9.52 31.30
C SER A 47 25.40 -8.87 30.64
N GLU A 48 25.56 -9.04 29.31
CA GLU A 48 26.68 -8.48 28.54
C GLU A 48 26.34 -7.10 27.96
N ASP A 49 25.07 -6.71 27.98
CA ASP A 49 24.61 -5.46 27.37
C ASP A 49 24.93 -4.24 28.23
N ILE A 50 25.51 -3.22 27.60
CA ILE A 50 25.67 -1.90 28.20
C ILE A 50 24.38 -1.11 27.98
N LYS A 51 23.70 -0.77 29.08
CA LYS A 51 22.48 0.02 29.06
C LYS A 51 22.80 1.51 28.97
N HIS A 52 22.35 2.15 27.89
CA HIS A 52 22.47 3.59 27.65
C HIS A 52 21.18 4.32 27.92
N ARG A 53 21.31 5.59 28.34
CA ARG A 53 20.19 6.53 28.50
C ARG A 53 20.02 7.25 27.19
N ASP A 54 19.04 6.82 26.42
CA ASP A 54 18.71 7.46 25.16
C ASP A 54 17.88 8.72 25.41
N HIS A 55 18.08 9.72 24.56
CA HIS A 55 17.42 11.01 24.69
C HIS A 55 17.21 11.71 23.36
N CYS A 56 16.16 12.52 23.32
CA CYS A 56 15.82 13.26 22.13
C CYS A 56 16.87 14.34 21.86
N HIS A 57 17.59 14.23 20.75
CA HIS A 57 18.66 15.16 20.38
C HIS A 57 18.17 16.59 20.07
N PHE A 58 16.86 16.82 19.95
CA PHE A 58 16.29 18.16 19.77
C PHE A 58 15.88 18.82 21.09
N THR A 59 15.37 18.03 22.04
CA THR A 59 14.77 18.53 23.29
C THR A 59 15.60 18.23 24.54
N GLY A 60 16.54 17.29 24.47
CA GLY A 60 17.31 16.78 25.62
C GLY A 60 16.53 15.79 26.49
N LYS A 61 15.24 15.54 26.22
CA LYS A 61 14.39 14.70 27.08
C LYS A 61 14.76 13.23 26.95
N TYR A 62 14.87 12.56 28.10
CA TYR A 62 15.06 11.12 28.19
C TYR A 62 13.91 10.35 27.52
N GLN A 63 14.26 9.39 26.64
CA GLN A 63 13.30 8.58 25.89
C GLN A 63 13.17 7.17 26.46
N GLY A 64 14.27 6.59 26.95
CA GLY A 64 14.24 5.26 27.53
C GLY A 64 15.63 4.64 27.68
N ALA A 65 15.65 3.43 28.23
CA ALA A 65 16.86 2.62 28.26
C ALA A 65 17.05 1.95 26.90
N ALA A 66 18.27 2.00 26.35
CA ALA A 66 18.61 1.38 25.08
C ALA A 66 19.87 0.52 25.18
N HIS A 67 20.00 -0.47 24.30
CA HIS A 67 21.31 -1.09 24.05
C HIS A 67 22.26 -0.02 23.52
N GLN A 68 23.55 -0.11 23.86
CA GLN A 68 24.57 0.77 23.29
C GLN A 68 24.52 0.80 21.76
N SER A 69 24.41 -0.38 21.14
CA SER A 69 24.31 -0.52 19.68
C SER A 69 23.04 0.15 19.13
N CYS A 70 21.89 -0.05 19.78
CA CYS A 70 20.64 0.61 19.39
C CYS A 70 20.76 2.13 19.46
N ASN A 71 21.28 2.67 20.57
CA ASN A 71 21.47 4.11 20.77
C ASN A 71 22.41 4.72 19.72
N LEU A 72 23.43 3.99 19.25
CA LEU A 72 24.35 4.48 18.22
C LEU A 72 23.74 4.42 16.81
N ASN A 73 22.85 3.45 16.58
CA ASN A 73 22.21 3.23 15.29
C ASN A 73 20.92 4.04 15.11
N ASP A 74 20.31 4.49 16.20
CA ASP A 74 19.12 5.35 16.17
C ASP A 74 19.51 6.77 15.76
N LYS A 75 19.44 7.01 14.44
CA LYS A 75 19.86 8.26 13.83
C LYS A 75 18.65 9.08 13.45
N ASN A 76 18.70 10.37 13.77
CA ASN A 76 17.72 11.33 13.27
C ASN A 76 17.71 11.34 11.73
N SER A 77 16.51 11.39 11.16
CA SER A 77 16.36 11.60 9.72
C SER A 77 16.85 12.99 9.33
N HIS A 78 17.73 13.06 8.33
CA HIS A 78 18.11 14.32 7.67
C HIS A 78 17.20 14.63 6.46
N THR A 79 16.03 14.01 6.39
CA THR A 79 15.10 14.13 5.27
C THR A 79 13.84 14.85 5.68
N ILE A 80 13.50 15.90 4.94
CA ILE A 80 12.22 16.61 5.02
C ILE A 80 11.29 16.00 3.96
N PRO A 81 10.20 15.34 4.36
CA PRO A 81 9.20 14.88 3.42
C PRO A 81 8.36 16.06 2.92
N VAL A 82 8.16 16.13 1.60
CA VAL A 82 7.33 17.12 0.91
C VAL A 82 6.19 16.36 0.25
N VAL A 83 4.97 16.54 0.74
CA VAL A 83 3.80 15.76 0.31
C VAL A 83 3.03 16.53 -0.75
N PHE A 84 2.80 15.87 -1.87
CA PHE A 84 1.92 16.33 -2.95
C PHE A 84 0.79 15.32 -3.14
N HIS A 85 -0.31 15.75 -3.75
CA HIS A 85 -1.41 14.85 -4.11
C HIS A 85 -1.43 14.62 -5.62
N ASN A 86 -1.15 13.39 -6.04
CA ASN A 86 -1.01 13.00 -7.45
C ASN A 86 0.20 13.65 -8.16
N LEU A 87 1.31 13.79 -7.43
CA LEU A 87 2.59 14.29 -7.93
C LEU A 87 3.06 13.60 -9.21
N SER A 88 2.90 12.27 -9.24
CA SER A 88 3.37 11.44 -10.37
C SER A 88 2.61 11.77 -11.66
N GLY A 89 1.35 12.21 -11.55
CA GLY A 89 0.46 12.44 -12.68
C GLY A 89 0.57 13.84 -13.28
N TYR A 90 0.99 14.83 -12.50
CA TYR A 90 0.98 16.24 -12.91
C TYR A 90 2.31 16.93 -12.62
N ASP A 91 2.62 17.17 -11.33
CA ASP A 91 3.60 18.19 -10.95
C ASP A 91 5.06 17.78 -11.14
N SER A 92 5.34 16.47 -11.10
CA SER A 92 6.70 15.95 -11.09
C SER A 92 7.54 16.45 -12.27
N HIS A 93 6.97 16.55 -13.47
CA HIS A 93 7.70 16.90 -14.69
C HIS A 93 8.38 18.27 -14.63
N PHE A 94 7.63 19.31 -14.22
CA PHE A 94 8.17 20.66 -14.16
C PHE A 94 8.97 20.90 -12.88
N LEU A 95 8.56 20.28 -11.76
CA LEU A 95 9.31 20.37 -10.50
C LEU A 95 10.70 19.77 -10.63
N ILE A 96 10.82 18.58 -11.22
CA ILE A 96 12.12 17.92 -11.44
C ILE A 96 13.02 18.81 -12.29
N LYS A 97 12.51 19.34 -13.40
CA LYS A 97 13.26 20.24 -14.27
C LYS A 97 13.74 21.49 -13.52
N ALA A 98 12.85 22.17 -12.80
CA ALA A 98 13.17 23.38 -12.07
C ALA A 98 14.17 23.13 -10.92
N LEU A 99 13.99 22.05 -10.16
CA LEU A 99 14.89 21.68 -9.05
C LEU A 99 16.26 21.19 -9.55
N ALA A 100 16.32 20.56 -10.72
CA ALA A 100 17.58 20.16 -11.33
C ALA A 100 18.39 21.36 -11.83
N THR A 101 17.73 22.41 -12.35
CA THR A 101 18.41 23.57 -12.92
C THR A 101 18.68 24.68 -11.91
N SER A 102 17.78 24.88 -10.94
CA SER A 102 17.73 26.11 -10.14
C SER A 102 18.01 25.90 -8.66
N PHE A 103 18.28 24.66 -8.23
CA PHE A 103 18.66 24.32 -6.86
C PHE A 103 19.90 23.41 -6.91
N GLU A 104 21.03 23.85 -6.37
CA GLU A 104 22.27 23.06 -6.43
C GLU A 104 22.19 21.80 -5.55
N GLY A 105 22.92 20.74 -5.93
CA GLY A 105 22.98 19.47 -5.19
C GLY A 105 22.46 18.27 -5.98
N SER A 106 22.62 17.07 -5.43
CA SER A 106 22.27 15.82 -6.10
C SER A 106 20.77 15.57 -6.15
N MET A 107 20.30 14.94 -7.22
CA MET A 107 18.91 14.52 -7.37
C MET A 107 18.86 13.02 -7.62
N ASN A 108 18.11 12.30 -6.78
CA ASN A 108 17.87 10.87 -6.91
C ASN A 108 16.42 10.65 -7.32
N LEU A 109 16.21 9.89 -8.38
CA LEU A 109 14.90 9.67 -9.01
C LEU A 109 14.65 8.17 -9.08
N LEU A 110 13.42 7.72 -8.79
CA LEU A 110 12.98 6.36 -9.09
C LEU A 110 11.88 6.39 -10.17
N PRO A 111 12.23 6.18 -11.46
CA PRO A 111 11.26 6.18 -12.55
C PRO A 111 10.42 4.90 -12.55
N VAL A 112 9.12 5.03 -12.83
CA VAL A 112 8.27 3.92 -13.30
C VAL A 112 8.52 3.69 -14.79
N ASN A 113 8.54 4.78 -15.55
CA ASN A 113 8.81 4.81 -16.98
C ASN A 113 9.46 6.17 -17.32
N LYS A 114 9.58 6.50 -18.61
CA LYS A 114 10.22 7.76 -19.04
C LYS A 114 9.46 9.03 -18.62
N GLU A 115 8.19 8.90 -18.29
CA GLU A 115 7.29 10.01 -17.99
C GLU A 115 6.90 10.03 -16.51
N GLN A 116 6.66 8.88 -15.88
CA GLN A 116 6.21 8.81 -14.49
C GLN A 116 7.36 8.45 -13.54
N TYR A 117 7.50 9.22 -12.47
CA TYR A 117 8.44 8.98 -11.37
C TYR A 117 7.67 8.62 -10.11
N ILE A 118 8.05 7.55 -9.40
CA ILE A 118 7.39 7.12 -8.15
C ILE A 118 7.66 8.13 -7.05
N PHE A 119 8.90 8.61 -6.98
CA PHE A 119 9.36 9.67 -6.08
C PHE A 119 10.69 10.22 -6.56
N PHE A 120 11.07 11.36 -5.97
CA PHE A 120 12.41 11.88 -6.10
C PHE A 120 12.88 12.55 -4.82
N THR A 121 14.19 12.55 -4.62
CA THR A 121 14.84 13.22 -3.51
C THR A 121 15.81 14.25 -4.07
N LYS A 122 15.74 15.47 -3.55
CA LYS A 122 16.69 16.54 -3.85
C LYS A 122 17.53 16.81 -2.61
N SER A 123 18.83 16.56 -2.72
CA SER A 123 19.81 16.96 -1.72
C SER A 123 20.20 18.40 -1.99
N ASP A 124 20.30 19.18 -0.93
CA ASP A 124 20.99 20.47 -0.99
C ASP A 124 22.51 20.23 -1.03
N LYS A 125 23.25 21.13 -1.68
CA LYS A 125 24.71 21.02 -1.82
C LYS A 125 25.46 21.43 -0.56
N ASP A 126 24.94 22.42 0.15
CA ASP A 126 25.65 23.11 1.24
C ASP A 126 25.28 22.53 2.61
N THR A 127 24.18 21.77 2.69
CA THR A 127 23.66 21.17 3.92
C THR A 127 23.53 19.64 3.82
N ILE A 128 23.41 18.97 4.98
CA ILE A 128 23.12 17.53 5.06
C ILE A 128 21.65 17.17 4.78
N VAL A 129 20.81 18.17 4.50
CA VAL A 129 19.35 18.02 4.41
C VAL A 129 18.93 17.56 3.02
N ASN A 130 17.95 16.66 3.00
CA ASN A 130 17.37 16.11 1.79
C ASN A 130 15.86 16.41 1.76
N PHE A 131 15.34 16.86 0.62
CA PHE A 131 13.91 16.99 0.38
C PHE A 131 13.41 15.75 -0.35
N ARG A 132 12.52 14.98 0.28
CA ARG A 132 11.91 13.80 -0.32
C ARG A 132 10.49 14.13 -0.74
N PHE A 133 10.24 14.12 -2.04
CA PHE A 133 8.92 14.39 -2.59
C PHE A 133 8.11 13.09 -2.64
N ILE A 134 6.96 13.08 -1.96
CA ILE A 134 6.09 11.92 -1.78
C ILE A 134 4.72 12.21 -2.36
N ASP A 135 4.18 11.23 -3.07
CA ASP A 135 2.85 11.29 -3.65
C ASP A 135 1.82 10.63 -2.72
N SER A 136 1.01 11.44 -2.05
CA SER A 136 -0.05 10.95 -1.15
C SER A 136 -1.09 10.07 -1.87
N PHE A 137 -1.26 10.21 -3.20
CA PHE A 137 -2.18 9.38 -3.98
C PHE A 137 -1.73 7.91 -4.04
N ARG A 138 -0.43 7.64 -3.86
CA ARG A 138 0.14 6.27 -3.76
C ARG A 138 -0.19 5.58 -2.43
N PHE A 139 -0.74 6.32 -1.47
CA PHE A 139 -1.26 5.80 -0.21
C PHE A 139 -2.79 5.85 -0.17
N MET A 140 -3.36 6.93 -0.72
CA MET A 140 -4.77 7.26 -0.63
C MET A 140 -5.32 7.59 -2.02
N PRO A 141 -5.65 6.57 -2.84
CA PRO A 141 -6.02 6.76 -4.24
C PRO A 141 -7.46 7.26 -4.39
N SER A 142 -7.73 8.47 -3.90
CA SER A 142 -9.02 9.16 -3.95
C SER A 142 -8.80 10.67 -3.99
N SER A 143 -9.79 11.44 -4.45
CA SER A 143 -9.66 12.89 -4.53
C SER A 143 -9.58 13.53 -3.13
N ILE A 144 -8.91 14.69 -3.02
CA ILE A 144 -8.89 15.51 -1.80
C ILE A 144 -10.31 15.77 -1.29
N ASP A 145 -11.25 16.07 -2.18
CA ASP A 145 -12.65 16.32 -1.79
C ASP A 145 -13.27 15.11 -1.09
N LYS A 146 -13.12 13.92 -1.68
CA LYS A 146 -13.64 12.67 -1.10
C LYS A 146 -12.93 12.32 0.21
N LEU A 147 -11.60 12.46 0.29
CA LEU A 147 -10.84 12.23 1.52
C LEU A 147 -11.24 13.22 2.63
N THR A 148 -11.43 14.49 2.28
CA THR A 148 -11.88 15.55 3.19
C THR A 148 -13.28 15.28 3.76
N SER A 149 -14.15 14.66 2.96
CA SER A 149 -15.51 14.29 3.39
C SER A 149 -15.54 13.24 4.51
N TYR A 150 -14.46 12.44 4.65
CA TYR A 150 -14.35 11.43 5.69
C TYR A 150 -13.84 11.99 7.02
N LEU A 151 -13.25 13.19 7.02
CA LEU A 151 -12.76 13.85 8.22
C LEU A 151 -13.89 14.60 8.92
N LYS A 152 -13.99 14.39 10.24
CA LYS A 152 -14.83 15.21 11.11
C LYS A 152 -14.22 16.59 11.26
N SER A 153 -15.04 17.60 11.57
CA SER A 153 -14.54 18.96 11.81
C SER A 153 -13.48 19.02 12.92
N SER A 154 -13.59 18.16 13.94
CA SER A 154 -12.59 18.03 15.02
C SER A 154 -11.22 17.50 14.56
N GLU A 155 -11.15 16.91 13.37
CA GLU A 155 -9.92 16.34 12.80
C GLU A 155 -9.22 17.30 11.83
N LYS A 156 -9.89 18.39 11.44
CA LYS A 156 -9.41 19.44 10.52
C LYS A 156 -8.69 20.55 11.28
N LEU A 157 -7.61 20.20 11.98
CA LEU A 157 -6.93 21.07 12.94
C LEU A 157 -6.03 22.11 12.27
N ILE A 158 -5.38 21.76 11.16
CA ILE A 158 -4.44 22.62 10.45
C ILE A 158 -5.20 23.73 9.76
N ILE A 159 -6.28 23.41 9.05
CA ILE A 159 -7.09 24.43 8.39
C ILE A 159 -7.80 25.35 9.39
N HIS A 160 -8.26 24.81 10.52
CA HIS A 160 -8.87 25.61 11.60
C HIS A 160 -7.92 26.68 12.14
N LYS A 161 -6.64 26.35 12.33
CA LYS A 161 -5.59 27.31 12.76
C LYS A 161 -5.37 28.47 11.78
N HIS A 162 -5.78 28.31 10.52
CA HIS A 162 -5.62 29.33 9.47
C HIS A 162 -6.90 30.12 9.21
N CYS A 163 -7.97 29.85 9.96
CA CYS A 163 -9.24 30.58 9.88
C CYS A 163 -9.35 31.54 11.07
N ASN A 164 -9.89 32.74 10.85
CA ASN A 164 -10.11 33.73 11.90
C ASN A 164 -11.47 33.56 12.59
N SER A 165 -12.38 32.79 12.01
CA SER A 165 -13.73 32.56 12.54
C SER A 165 -14.27 31.18 12.19
N GLU A 166 -15.26 30.72 12.96
CA GLU A 166 -16.01 29.49 12.65
C GLU A 166 -16.74 29.58 11.30
N LYS A 167 -17.13 30.79 10.86
CA LYS A 167 -17.75 30.98 9.55
C LYS A 167 -16.75 30.69 8.43
N GLU A 168 -15.54 31.23 8.52
CA GLU A 168 -14.45 30.94 7.57
C GLU A 168 -14.11 29.46 7.57
N PHE A 169 -13.94 28.87 8.75
CA PHE A 169 -13.63 27.45 8.89
C PHE A 169 -14.66 26.58 8.18
N ASN A 170 -15.96 26.78 8.45
CA ASN A 170 -17.02 26.01 7.82
C ASN A 170 -17.00 26.11 6.29
N LEU A 171 -16.62 27.27 5.74
CA LEU A 171 -16.49 27.44 4.29
C LEU A 171 -15.30 26.67 3.71
N LEU A 172 -14.17 26.62 4.43
CA LEU A 172 -12.96 25.94 3.95
C LEU A 172 -12.91 24.44 4.29
N THR A 173 -13.94 23.87 4.93
CA THR A 173 -13.97 22.43 5.28
C THR A 173 -14.14 21.47 4.10
N ARG A 174 -14.36 21.97 2.87
CA ARG A 174 -14.52 21.17 1.65
C ARG A 174 -13.67 21.76 0.53
N LYS A 175 -13.42 20.98 -0.52
CA LYS A 175 -12.73 21.49 -1.70
C LYS A 175 -13.58 22.59 -2.35
N GLY A 176 -12.91 23.69 -2.72
CA GLY A 176 -13.52 24.79 -3.45
C GLY A 176 -13.79 24.44 -4.91
N VAL A 177 -14.32 25.40 -5.67
CA VAL A 177 -14.45 25.32 -7.13
C VAL A 177 -13.62 26.42 -7.78
N PHE A 178 -13.11 26.17 -8.98
CA PHE A 178 -12.29 27.13 -9.70
C PHE A 178 -12.62 27.09 -11.20
N PRO A 179 -12.73 28.25 -11.89
CA PRO A 179 -13.12 28.29 -13.30
C PRO A 179 -11.89 28.06 -14.19
N TYR A 180 -11.40 26.82 -14.26
CA TYR A 180 -10.15 26.46 -14.94
C TYR A 180 -10.10 26.91 -16.40
N ASP A 181 -11.17 26.66 -17.17
CA ASP A 181 -11.22 27.00 -18.60
C ASP A 181 -11.36 28.51 -18.85
N TYR A 182 -11.82 29.28 -17.87
CA TYR A 182 -11.90 30.74 -17.97
C TYR A 182 -10.54 31.43 -17.79
N VAL A 183 -9.66 30.86 -16.97
CA VAL A 183 -8.35 31.45 -16.63
C VAL A 183 -7.31 31.01 -17.66
N ASP A 184 -7.44 31.54 -18.87
CA ASP A 184 -6.55 31.27 -20.01
C ASP A 184 -5.32 32.18 -20.07
N SER A 185 -5.25 33.20 -19.19
CA SER A 185 -4.20 34.22 -19.19
C SER A 185 -4.04 34.88 -17.83
N TRP A 186 -2.83 35.37 -17.53
CA TRP A 186 -2.52 36.03 -16.25
C TRP A 186 -3.40 37.24 -15.95
N THR A 187 -3.81 37.98 -16.99
CA THR A 187 -4.69 39.15 -16.85
C THR A 187 -6.07 38.82 -16.30
N LYS A 188 -6.54 37.57 -16.44
CA LYS A 188 -7.81 37.12 -15.85
C LYS A 188 -7.76 37.07 -14.33
N LEU A 189 -6.57 36.92 -13.74
CA LEU A 189 -6.41 36.96 -12.29
C LEU A 189 -6.65 38.36 -11.73
N ASP A 190 -6.56 39.41 -12.55
CA ASP A 190 -6.86 40.79 -12.16
C ASP A 190 -8.36 41.11 -12.19
N ASP A 191 -9.22 40.17 -12.65
CA ASP A 191 -10.66 40.38 -12.71
C ASP A 191 -11.23 40.63 -11.30
N GLU A 192 -11.89 41.79 -11.14
CA GLU A 192 -12.39 42.25 -9.83
C GLU A 192 -13.74 41.63 -9.41
N GLN A 193 -14.23 40.67 -10.19
CA GLN A 193 -15.52 40.02 -9.98
C GLN A 193 -15.37 38.51 -10.14
N LEU A 194 -16.13 37.75 -9.33
CA LEU A 194 -16.28 36.33 -9.55
C LEU A 194 -16.92 36.11 -10.93
N PRO A 195 -16.31 35.31 -11.83
CA PRO A 195 -16.88 35.04 -13.15
C PRO A 195 -18.30 34.48 -13.04
N PRO A 196 -19.19 34.76 -14.02
CA PRO A 196 -20.55 34.25 -13.97
C PRO A 196 -20.56 32.72 -14.08
N LYS A 197 -21.64 32.09 -13.62
CA LYS A 197 -21.76 30.63 -13.47
C LYS A 197 -21.38 29.86 -14.73
N GLU A 198 -21.72 30.38 -15.90
CA GLU A 198 -21.47 29.74 -17.21
C GLU A 198 -19.97 29.64 -17.53
N LYS A 199 -19.11 30.42 -16.85
CA LYS A 199 -17.65 30.38 -16.98
C LYS A 199 -16.98 29.34 -16.10
N PHE A 200 -17.75 28.62 -15.29
CA PHE A 200 -17.29 27.45 -14.52
C PHE A 200 -17.56 26.12 -15.24
N TYR A 201 -17.92 26.14 -16.52
CA TYR A 201 -18.01 24.92 -17.34
C TYR A 201 -16.64 24.20 -17.35
N SER A 202 -16.67 22.87 -17.22
CA SER A 202 -15.48 22.03 -17.31
C SER A 202 -15.44 21.33 -18.66
N GLU A 203 -14.55 21.75 -19.57
CA GLU A 203 -14.35 21.07 -20.86
C GLU A 203 -13.82 19.65 -20.68
N LEU A 204 -13.04 19.41 -19.61
CA LEU A 204 -12.46 18.10 -19.30
C LEU A 204 -13.53 17.06 -18.97
N ASN A 205 -14.56 17.46 -18.23
CA ASN A 205 -15.64 16.56 -17.80
C ASN A 205 -16.91 16.70 -18.65
N ASP A 206 -16.97 17.72 -19.52
CA ASP A 206 -18.16 18.08 -20.31
C ASP A 206 -19.39 18.35 -19.41
N GLU A 207 -19.17 19.11 -18.33
CA GLU A 207 -20.17 19.32 -17.25
C GLU A 207 -20.26 20.78 -16.81
N GLU A 208 -21.49 21.23 -16.52
CA GLU A 208 -21.77 22.51 -15.86
C GLU A 208 -21.56 22.41 -14.34
N ILE A 209 -21.16 23.51 -13.71
CA ILE A 209 -21.09 23.60 -12.25
C ILE A 209 -22.49 23.49 -11.60
N LEU A 210 -22.56 22.85 -10.44
CA LEU A 210 -23.76 22.81 -9.61
C LEU A 210 -24.09 24.20 -9.04
N ASP A 211 -25.39 24.52 -8.95
CA ASP A 211 -25.85 25.78 -8.34
C ASP A 211 -25.34 25.95 -6.91
N SER A 212 -25.35 24.87 -6.13
CA SER A 212 -24.85 24.86 -4.76
C SER A 212 -23.38 25.26 -4.66
N ASP A 213 -22.57 24.86 -5.63
CA ASP A 213 -21.13 25.09 -5.62
C ASP A 213 -20.79 26.51 -6.07
N TYR A 214 -21.54 27.05 -7.02
CA TYR A 214 -21.42 28.46 -7.40
C TYR A 214 -21.89 29.41 -6.28
N ILE A 215 -22.98 29.07 -5.58
CA ILE A 215 -23.43 29.80 -4.38
C ILE A 215 -22.36 29.74 -3.29
N HIS A 216 -21.73 28.59 -3.10
CA HIS A 216 -20.63 28.44 -2.16
C HIS A 216 -19.44 29.33 -2.54
N ALA A 217 -18.99 29.32 -3.81
CA ALA A 217 -17.93 30.20 -4.31
C ALA A 217 -18.25 31.69 -4.08
N SER A 218 -19.49 32.10 -4.37
CA SER A 218 -19.97 33.46 -4.12
C SER A 218 -19.91 33.83 -2.64
N THR A 219 -20.26 32.89 -1.76
CA THR A 219 -20.21 33.08 -0.31
C THR A 219 -18.77 33.19 0.21
N VAL A 220 -17.85 32.39 -0.35
CA VAL A 220 -16.41 32.48 -0.07
C VAL A 220 -15.87 33.84 -0.50
N TRP A 221 -16.14 34.26 -1.74
CA TRP A 221 -15.73 35.57 -2.27
C TRP A 221 -16.14 36.71 -1.33
N GLN A 222 -17.40 36.72 -0.89
CA GLN A 222 -17.92 37.75 0.00
C GLN A 222 -17.35 37.66 1.42
N THR A 223 -17.23 36.46 1.98
CA THR A 223 -16.81 36.26 3.38
C THR A 223 -15.34 36.57 3.59
N PHE A 224 -14.48 36.26 2.62
CA PHE A 224 -13.05 36.54 2.68
C PHE A 224 -12.67 37.91 2.09
N HIS A 225 -13.67 38.73 1.72
CA HIS A 225 -13.47 40.07 1.16
C HIS A 225 -12.52 40.09 -0.05
N ILE A 226 -12.66 39.09 -0.91
CA ILE A 226 -11.81 38.88 -2.08
C ILE A 226 -12.07 39.99 -3.10
N LYS A 227 -10.98 40.56 -3.62
CA LYS A 227 -11.02 41.68 -4.56
C LYS A 227 -10.74 41.24 -5.99
N THR A 228 -9.91 40.23 -6.19
CA THR A 228 -9.51 39.78 -7.52
C THR A 228 -9.58 38.26 -7.64
N LEU A 229 -9.70 37.76 -8.87
CA LEU A 229 -9.69 36.32 -9.13
C LEU A 229 -8.35 35.67 -8.73
N GLY A 230 -7.26 36.42 -8.73
CA GLY A 230 -5.95 36.02 -8.19
C GLY A 230 -6.00 35.75 -6.69
N GLU A 231 -6.58 36.66 -5.90
CA GLU A 231 -6.78 36.44 -4.46
C GLU A 231 -7.69 35.21 -4.18
N TYR A 232 -8.70 34.98 -5.04
CA TYR A 232 -9.52 33.77 -4.98
C TYR A 232 -8.71 32.50 -5.28
N SER A 233 -7.84 32.54 -6.31
CA SER A 233 -6.94 31.44 -6.66
C SER A 233 -5.98 31.10 -5.51
N ASP A 234 -5.40 32.10 -4.86
CA ASP A 234 -4.50 31.89 -3.72
C ASP A 234 -5.22 31.22 -2.54
N LEU A 235 -6.43 31.67 -2.21
CA LEU A 235 -7.25 31.04 -1.18
C LEU A 235 -7.65 29.62 -1.57
N TYR A 236 -8.00 29.38 -2.84
CA TYR A 236 -8.35 28.07 -3.38
C TYR A 236 -7.19 27.07 -3.22
N LEU A 237 -6.01 27.44 -3.70
CA LEU A 237 -4.81 26.59 -3.64
C LEU A 237 -4.40 26.33 -2.19
N ARG A 238 -4.38 27.39 -1.37
CA ARG A 238 -4.07 27.25 0.06
C ARG A 238 -5.06 26.33 0.77
N THR A 239 -6.35 26.38 0.41
CA THR A 239 -7.36 25.50 1.00
C THR A 239 -7.07 24.04 0.67
N ASP A 240 -6.75 23.73 -0.58
CA ASP A 240 -6.37 22.38 -1.01
C ASP A 240 -5.12 21.87 -0.26
N ASP A 241 -4.10 22.70 -0.09
CA ASP A 241 -2.87 22.36 0.66
C ASP A 241 -3.15 22.10 2.15
N LEU A 242 -3.96 22.96 2.80
CA LEU A 242 -4.32 22.82 4.21
C LEU A 242 -5.19 21.58 4.45
N LEU A 243 -6.13 21.30 3.54
CA LEU A 243 -6.94 20.09 3.59
C LEU A 243 -6.08 18.83 3.40
N LEU A 244 -5.15 18.85 2.45
CA LEU A 244 -4.21 17.75 2.25
C LEU A 244 -3.36 17.49 3.50
N ALA A 245 -2.90 18.55 4.16
CA ALA A 245 -2.17 18.43 5.41
C ALA A 245 -3.01 17.77 6.50
N ASP A 246 -4.27 18.20 6.70
CA ASP A 246 -5.19 17.56 7.66
C ASP A 246 -5.48 16.09 7.33
N ILE A 247 -5.71 15.77 6.05
CA ILE A 247 -5.88 14.40 5.56
C ILE A 247 -4.66 13.55 5.91
N PHE A 248 -3.47 14.01 5.54
CA PHE A 248 -2.26 13.22 5.69
C PHE A 248 -1.85 13.09 7.16
N GLU A 249 -2.04 14.12 8.00
CA GLU A 249 -1.82 14.01 9.45
C GLU A 249 -2.79 13.04 10.13
N ASN A 250 -4.06 12.98 9.69
CA ASN A 250 -4.98 11.96 10.16
C ASN A 250 -4.51 10.55 9.75
N PHE A 251 -4.12 10.39 8.49
CA PHE A 251 -3.57 9.13 7.98
C PHE A 251 -2.30 8.69 8.75
N ARG A 252 -1.39 9.62 9.05
CA ARG A 252 -0.20 9.37 9.89
C ARG A 252 -0.57 8.88 11.28
N ARG A 253 -1.53 9.54 11.94
CA ARG A 253 -2.02 9.12 13.28
C ARG A 253 -2.63 7.73 13.25
N ASN A 254 -3.42 7.42 12.22
CA ASN A 254 -4.01 6.09 12.07
C ASN A 254 -2.92 5.02 11.87
N CYS A 255 -1.95 5.25 10.98
CA CYS A 255 -0.84 4.33 10.76
C CYS A 255 0.03 4.15 12.02
N SER A 256 0.33 5.24 12.73
CA SER A 256 1.09 5.22 13.97
C SER A 256 0.36 4.44 15.06
N SER A 257 -0.94 4.65 15.23
CA SER A 257 -1.72 3.93 16.26
C SER A 257 -1.87 2.43 15.98
N ILE A 258 -1.96 2.02 14.71
CA ILE A 258 -2.21 0.62 14.34
C ILE A 258 -0.91 -0.16 14.17
N TYR A 259 0.08 0.41 13.47
CA TYR A 259 1.32 -0.28 13.08
C TYR A 259 2.56 0.26 13.80
N ASN A 260 2.45 1.38 14.51
CA ASN A 260 3.60 2.10 15.07
C ASN A 260 4.64 2.43 13.99
N LEU A 261 4.15 2.85 12.81
CA LEU A 261 4.94 3.26 11.65
C LEU A 261 4.40 4.58 11.10
N ASP A 262 5.29 5.48 10.69
CA ASP A 262 4.92 6.74 10.06
C ASP A 262 5.02 6.63 8.53
N PRO A 263 3.91 6.83 7.79
CA PRO A 263 3.90 6.71 6.33
C PRO A 263 4.86 7.68 5.62
N LEU A 264 5.31 8.77 6.25
CA LEU A 264 6.29 9.70 5.66
C LEU A 264 7.68 9.07 5.43
N HIS A 265 7.97 7.93 6.06
CA HIS A 265 9.20 7.17 5.79
C HIS A 265 9.10 6.27 4.57
N TYR A 266 7.92 6.15 3.97
CA TYR A 266 7.62 5.25 2.86
C TYR A 266 7.33 6.03 1.58
N TYR A 267 7.42 5.32 0.45
CA TYR A 267 7.06 5.87 -0.86
C TYR A 267 5.67 5.49 -1.31
N THR A 268 5.17 4.33 -0.87
CA THR A 268 3.89 3.76 -1.28
C THR A 268 3.27 2.95 -0.15
N ALA A 269 1.94 2.75 -0.20
CA ALA A 269 1.25 1.88 0.76
C ALA A 269 1.77 0.43 0.76
N PRO A 270 2.14 -0.22 -0.37
CA PRO A 270 2.76 -1.54 -0.33
C PRO A 270 4.07 -1.63 0.45
N GLY A 271 4.93 -0.60 0.40
CA GLY A 271 6.15 -0.55 1.20
C GLY A 271 5.83 -0.48 2.70
N LEU A 272 4.88 0.39 3.07
CA LEU A 272 4.37 0.49 4.45
C LEU A 272 3.75 -0.85 4.91
N ALA A 273 2.97 -1.51 4.06
CA ALA A 273 2.35 -2.80 4.36
C ALA A 273 3.36 -3.90 4.67
N PHE A 274 4.45 -3.97 3.89
CA PHE A 274 5.47 -4.99 4.08
C PHE A 274 6.20 -4.82 5.42
N ASP A 275 6.62 -3.60 5.76
CA ASP A 275 7.26 -3.32 7.05
C ASP A 275 6.29 -3.47 8.22
N ALA A 276 5.03 -3.05 8.05
CA ALA A 276 3.98 -3.27 9.05
C ALA A 276 3.77 -4.76 9.32
N MET A 277 3.82 -5.59 8.27
CA MET A 277 3.74 -7.04 8.39
C MET A 277 4.95 -7.61 9.14
N LEU A 278 6.18 -7.23 8.77
CA LEU A 278 7.40 -7.70 9.46
C LEU A 278 7.39 -7.31 10.94
N LYS A 279 7.04 -6.06 11.25
CA LYS A 279 6.93 -5.56 12.63
C LYS A 279 5.82 -6.25 13.41
N CYS A 280 4.65 -6.47 12.81
CA CYS A 280 3.51 -7.11 13.47
C CYS A 280 3.78 -8.58 13.80
N THR A 281 4.39 -9.30 12.87
CA THR A 281 4.61 -10.75 12.95
C THR A 281 5.91 -11.11 13.68
N GLY A 282 6.93 -10.26 13.60
CA GLY A 282 8.28 -10.54 14.09
C GLY A 282 8.96 -11.68 13.33
N VAL A 283 8.48 -12.01 12.13
CA VAL A 283 9.03 -13.10 11.32
C VAL A 283 10.40 -12.71 10.75
N GLU A 284 11.33 -13.66 10.77
CA GLU A 284 12.60 -13.56 10.04
C GLU A 284 12.48 -14.44 8.79
N LEU A 285 12.46 -13.82 7.61
CA LEU A 285 12.32 -14.51 6.34
C LEU A 285 13.70 -14.84 5.77
N GLU A 286 13.96 -16.12 5.50
CA GLU A 286 15.17 -16.55 4.81
C GLU A 286 15.08 -16.20 3.32
N LEU A 287 16.15 -15.59 2.78
CA LEU A 287 16.29 -15.36 1.36
C LEU A 287 16.88 -16.60 0.68
N LEU A 288 16.32 -16.97 -0.48
CA LEU A 288 16.91 -18.02 -1.32
C LEU A 288 18.27 -17.56 -1.83
N THR A 289 19.31 -18.30 -1.49
CA THR A 289 20.70 -18.04 -1.95
C THR A 289 21.15 -18.98 -3.08
N ASP A 290 20.44 -20.11 -3.26
CA ASP A 290 20.64 -21.04 -4.37
C ASP A 290 19.81 -20.61 -5.59
N VAL A 291 20.49 -20.34 -6.70
CA VAL A 291 19.86 -19.97 -7.99
C VAL A 291 18.96 -21.06 -8.53
N GLU A 292 19.25 -22.34 -8.29
CA GLU A 292 18.39 -23.44 -8.74
C GLU A 292 17.07 -23.46 -7.97
N MET A 293 17.09 -23.18 -6.66
CA MET A 293 15.87 -23.05 -5.85
C MET A 293 15.04 -21.85 -6.30
N LEU A 294 15.67 -20.72 -6.58
CA LEU A 294 14.99 -19.53 -7.08
C LEU A 294 14.28 -19.82 -8.41
N LEU A 295 15.00 -20.35 -9.40
CA LEU A 295 14.42 -20.70 -10.71
C LEU A 295 13.34 -21.79 -10.60
N PHE A 296 13.49 -22.71 -9.65
CA PHE A 296 12.46 -23.71 -9.34
C PHE A 296 11.19 -23.05 -8.81
N ILE A 297 11.28 -22.14 -7.84
CA ILE A 297 10.12 -21.41 -7.32
C ILE A 297 9.49 -20.54 -8.41
N GLU A 298 10.27 -19.74 -9.13
CA GLU A 298 9.77 -18.86 -10.21
C GLU A 298 9.00 -19.66 -11.27
N ARG A 299 9.54 -20.81 -11.71
CA ARG A 299 8.86 -21.70 -12.67
C ARG A 299 7.59 -22.33 -12.10
N GLY A 300 7.43 -22.37 -10.78
CA GLY A 300 6.23 -22.84 -10.10
C GLY A 300 5.15 -21.78 -9.87
N ILE A 301 5.46 -20.49 -10.07
CA ILE A 301 4.49 -19.41 -9.88
C ILE A 301 3.38 -19.51 -10.93
N ARG A 302 2.13 -19.43 -10.48
CA ARG A 302 0.93 -19.43 -11.33
C ARG A 302 0.05 -18.25 -10.94
N GLY A 303 -0.58 -17.62 -11.93
CA GLY A 303 -1.58 -16.57 -11.71
C GLY A 303 -2.96 -17.14 -11.34
N GLY A 304 -3.94 -16.26 -11.21
CA GLY A 304 -5.34 -16.66 -11.04
C GLY A 304 -5.87 -17.36 -12.29
N VAL A 305 -6.62 -18.45 -12.10
CA VAL A 305 -7.31 -19.15 -13.19
C VAL A 305 -8.51 -18.32 -13.64
N ALA A 306 -8.56 -17.99 -14.93
CA ALA A 306 -9.71 -17.34 -15.56
C ALA A 306 -10.19 -18.22 -16.72
N GLN A 307 -11.34 -18.87 -16.56
CA GLN A 307 -11.89 -19.81 -17.53
C GLN A 307 -13.36 -19.52 -17.81
N CYS A 308 -13.76 -19.64 -19.08
CA CYS A 308 -15.15 -19.57 -19.52
C CYS A 308 -15.60 -20.97 -19.92
N LEU A 309 -16.49 -21.58 -19.12
CA LEU A 309 -16.96 -22.96 -19.29
C LEU A 309 -18.11 -23.04 -20.29
N ASN A 310 -19.13 -22.23 -20.03
CA ASN A 310 -20.26 -22.03 -20.92
C ASN A 310 -20.21 -20.62 -21.50
N ARG A 311 -20.25 -20.51 -22.83
CA ARG A 311 -20.16 -19.23 -23.54
C ARG A 311 -21.37 -18.34 -23.31
N TYR A 312 -22.54 -18.94 -23.08
CA TYR A 312 -23.77 -18.20 -22.85
C TYR A 312 -24.76 -19.00 -22.01
N ALA A 313 -25.26 -18.38 -20.95
CA ALA A 313 -26.38 -18.86 -20.18
C ALA A 313 -27.37 -17.71 -19.98
N LYS A 314 -28.67 -17.98 -20.18
CA LYS A 314 -29.75 -17.06 -19.84
C LYS A 314 -30.62 -17.73 -18.79
N ALA A 315 -30.86 -17.03 -17.69
CA ALA A 315 -31.86 -17.45 -16.72
C ALA A 315 -33.24 -17.49 -17.39
N ASN A 316 -34.11 -18.39 -16.92
CA ASN A 316 -35.52 -18.43 -17.27
C ASN A 316 -36.28 -18.67 -15.97
N ASN A 317 -36.70 -17.62 -15.27
CA ASN A 317 -37.44 -17.81 -14.03
C ASN A 317 -38.58 -16.81 -13.90
N ARG A 318 -39.53 -17.17 -13.04
CA ARG A 318 -40.77 -16.43 -12.78
C ARG A 318 -40.58 -14.97 -12.36
N PHE A 319 -39.39 -14.58 -11.91
CA PHE A 319 -39.07 -13.20 -11.52
C PHE A 319 -38.70 -12.30 -12.71
N MET A 320 -38.55 -12.86 -13.92
CA MET A 320 -38.18 -12.13 -15.13
C MET A 320 -39.36 -11.45 -15.85
N GLY A 321 -40.57 -11.50 -15.27
CA GLY A 321 -41.74 -10.80 -15.81
C GLY A 321 -42.09 -11.26 -17.24
N THR A 322 -42.17 -10.31 -18.18
CA THR A 322 -42.52 -10.58 -19.59
C THR A 322 -41.46 -11.39 -20.34
N GLU A 323 -40.24 -11.50 -19.82
CA GLU A 323 -39.18 -12.33 -20.42
C GLU A 323 -39.21 -13.80 -19.95
N PHE A 324 -40.08 -14.15 -18.99
CA PHE A 324 -40.23 -15.52 -18.51
C PHE A 324 -40.98 -16.37 -19.55
N ASP A 325 -40.35 -17.45 -19.98
CA ASP A 325 -40.93 -18.42 -20.90
C ASP A 325 -41.50 -19.60 -20.10
N THR A 326 -42.83 -19.63 -19.93
CA THR A 326 -43.55 -20.68 -19.21
C THR A 326 -43.47 -22.05 -19.89
N SER A 327 -43.03 -22.11 -21.14
CA SER A 327 -42.85 -23.38 -21.88
C SER A 327 -41.51 -24.05 -21.58
N LYS A 328 -40.57 -23.36 -20.94
CA LYS A 328 -39.24 -23.87 -20.60
C LYS A 328 -39.11 -24.09 -19.10
N GLU A 329 -38.20 -25.00 -18.74
CA GLU A 329 -37.85 -25.25 -17.35
C GLU A 329 -37.29 -23.98 -16.69
N GLU A 330 -37.53 -23.84 -15.39
CA GLU A 330 -36.99 -22.71 -14.64
C GLU A 330 -35.46 -22.84 -14.45
N SER A 331 -34.73 -21.78 -14.75
CA SER A 331 -33.29 -21.68 -14.54
C SER A 331 -32.91 -20.36 -13.88
N TYR A 332 -31.92 -20.46 -12.98
CA TYR A 332 -31.43 -19.36 -12.16
C TYR A 332 -29.93 -19.22 -12.37
N LEU A 333 -29.43 -17.99 -12.32
CA LEU A 333 -28.00 -17.71 -12.32
C LEU A 333 -27.62 -17.22 -10.93
N VAL A 334 -26.59 -17.82 -10.34
CA VAL A 334 -26.09 -17.48 -9.01
C VAL A 334 -24.64 -17.02 -9.14
N TYR A 335 -24.32 -15.88 -8.54
CA TYR A 335 -22.97 -15.33 -8.47
C TYR A 335 -22.37 -15.62 -7.09
N TYR A 336 -21.18 -16.23 -7.09
CA TYR A 336 -20.40 -16.47 -5.87
C TYR A 336 -19.12 -15.67 -5.93
N ASP A 337 -18.84 -14.94 -4.85
CA ASP A 337 -17.60 -14.18 -4.67
C ASP A 337 -16.96 -14.57 -3.33
N VAL A 338 -15.71 -14.99 -3.37
CA VAL A 338 -14.99 -15.40 -2.17
C VAL A 338 -14.43 -14.17 -1.48
N ASN A 339 -14.99 -13.86 -0.32
CA ASN A 339 -14.52 -12.77 0.52
C ASN A 339 -13.06 -12.97 0.94
N ASN A 340 -12.18 -12.04 0.53
CA ASN A 340 -10.77 -12.00 0.92
C ASN A 340 -9.99 -13.30 0.62
N LEU A 341 -10.15 -13.84 -0.60
CA LEU A 341 -9.51 -15.08 -1.05
C LEU A 341 -8.01 -15.15 -0.70
N TYR A 342 -7.23 -14.13 -1.07
CA TYR A 342 -5.80 -14.08 -0.78
C TYR A 342 -5.50 -14.01 0.72
N GLY A 343 -6.24 -13.22 1.49
CA GLY A 343 -6.08 -13.17 2.94
C GLY A 343 -6.35 -14.51 3.61
N ALA A 344 -7.38 -15.24 3.17
CA ALA A 344 -7.68 -16.58 3.68
C ALA A 344 -6.53 -17.57 3.40
N ALA A 345 -5.95 -17.52 2.19
CA ALA A 345 -4.78 -18.32 1.84
C ALA A 345 -3.52 -17.91 2.62
N MET A 346 -3.31 -16.61 2.80
CA MET A 346 -2.19 -16.05 3.57
C MET A 346 -2.28 -16.33 5.08
N SER A 347 -3.46 -16.67 5.57
CA SER A 347 -3.69 -17.12 6.95
C SER A 347 -3.44 -18.61 7.17
N GLN A 348 -2.93 -19.34 6.18
CA GLN A 348 -2.55 -20.75 6.28
C GLN A 348 -1.07 -20.90 6.65
N PHE A 349 -0.60 -22.14 6.84
CA PHE A 349 0.83 -22.42 7.01
C PHE A 349 1.57 -22.06 5.72
N LEU A 350 2.50 -21.11 5.84
CA LEU A 350 3.29 -20.59 4.73
C LEU A 350 4.79 -20.80 4.99
N PRO A 351 5.60 -21.03 3.93
CA PRO A 351 7.06 -21.11 4.05
C PRO A 351 7.66 -19.85 4.68
N PHE A 352 8.75 -19.98 5.43
CA PHE A 352 9.50 -18.82 5.94
C PHE A 352 11.01 -19.03 6.06
N ASP A 353 11.48 -20.27 6.29
CA ASP A 353 12.92 -20.58 6.41
C ASP A 353 13.26 -22.05 6.08
N SER A 354 14.54 -22.39 6.22
CA SER A 354 15.16 -23.71 6.12
C SER A 354 14.92 -24.37 4.77
N PHE A 355 15.17 -23.63 3.68
CA PHE A 355 14.99 -24.13 2.32
C PHE A 355 16.13 -25.09 1.96
N GLU A 356 15.80 -26.36 1.71
CA GLU A 356 16.78 -27.38 1.34
C GLU A 356 16.23 -28.37 0.30
N TRP A 357 17.11 -28.86 -0.57
CA TRP A 357 16.77 -29.98 -1.43
C TRP A 357 16.69 -31.26 -0.58
N GLU A 358 15.54 -31.94 -0.66
CA GLU A 358 15.39 -33.26 -0.05
C GLU A 358 16.00 -34.30 -0.99
N GLU A 359 17.02 -35.03 -0.51
CA GLU A 359 17.69 -36.08 -1.28
C GLU A 359 16.97 -37.44 -1.17
N ASN A 360 16.29 -37.70 -0.04
CA ASN A 360 15.68 -38.98 0.27
C ASN A 360 14.14 -38.95 0.19
N PHE A 361 13.61 -38.42 -0.91
CA PHE A 361 12.16 -38.30 -1.13
C PHE A 361 11.46 -39.61 -1.57
N GLY A 362 12.19 -40.70 -1.78
CA GLY A 362 11.60 -42.01 -2.15
C GLY A 362 10.60 -42.55 -1.11
N ASN A 363 10.74 -42.15 0.16
CA ASN A 363 9.85 -42.53 1.25
C ASN A 363 8.78 -41.46 1.58
N LEU A 364 8.69 -40.40 0.77
CA LEU A 364 7.83 -39.27 1.08
C LEU A 364 6.37 -39.58 0.74
N HIS A 365 5.57 -39.88 1.77
CA HIS A 365 4.14 -40.14 1.62
C HIS A 365 3.33 -38.85 1.76
N ILE A 366 3.19 -38.11 0.66
CA ILE A 366 2.55 -36.78 0.62
C ILE A 366 1.16 -36.75 1.26
N CYS A 367 0.33 -37.77 1.03
CA CYS A 367 -1.03 -37.85 1.59
C CYS A 367 -1.09 -37.91 3.12
N ASN A 368 0.00 -38.32 3.78
CA ASN A 368 0.05 -38.49 5.24
C ASN A 368 0.59 -37.24 5.96
N ILE A 369 1.12 -36.27 5.23
CA ILE A 369 1.65 -35.04 5.80
C ILE A 369 0.45 -34.18 6.22
N PRO A 370 0.37 -33.64 7.44
CA PRO A 370 -0.68 -32.68 7.81
C PRO A 370 -0.52 -31.34 7.07
N ASP A 371 -1.64 -30.63 6.85
CA ASP A 371 -1.61 -29.28 6.23
C ASP A 371 -0.99 -28.21 7.15
N ASP A 372 -0.99 -28.47 8.46
CA ASP A 372 -0.43 -27.68 9.55
C ASP A 372 0.90 -28.24 10.07
N SER A 373 1.52 -29.15 9.31
CA SER A 373 2.87 -29.64 9.58
C SER A 373 3.85 -28.47 9.63
N PHE A 374 4.81 -28.51 10.56
CA PHE A 374 5.89 -27.52 10.59
C PHE A 374 6.84 -27.62 9.39
N THR A 375 6.87 -28.78 8.73
CA THR A 375 7.65 -29.02 7.50
C THR A 375 6.71 -29.13 6.31
N GLY A 376 6.97 -28.34 5.27
CA GLY A 376 6.26 -28.35 4.01
C GLY A 376 7.17 -28.71 2.84
N TYR A 377 6.55 -28.96 1.67
CA TYR A 377 7.27 -29.39 0.46
C TYR A 377 6.67 -28.75 -0.81
N ILE A 378 7.54 -28.44 -1.77
CA ILE A 378 7.18 -28.16 -3.16
C ILE A 378 7.92 -29.17 -4.04
N LEU A 379 7.20 -29.78 -4.98
CA LEU A 379 7.70 -30.92 -5.75
C LEU A 379 7.65 -30.63 -7.25
N GLU A 380 8.66 -31.10 -7.99
CA GLU A 380 8.63 -31.23 -9.45
C GLU A 380 8.20 -32.65 -9.82
N VAL A 381 7.01 -32.79 -10.42
CA VAL A 381 6.33 -34.08 -10.59
C VAL A 381 5.80 -34.31 -12.00
N HIS A 382 5.52 -35.57 -12.31
CA HIS A 382 4.67 -35.96 -13.44
C HIS A 382 3.31 -36.40 -12.89
N ILE A 383 2.25 -35.74 -13.38
CA ILE A 383 0.88 -36.07 -13.01
C ILE A 383 0.14 -36.43 -14.30
N GLU A 384 -0.36 -37.66 -14.36
CA GLU A 384 -1.24 -38.12 -15.43
C GLU A 384 -2.69 -37.83 -15.08
N HIS A 385 -3.44 -37.42 -16.09
CA HIS A 385 -4.88 -37.25 -16.01
C HIS A 385 -5.60 -38.45 -16.63
N PRO A 386 -6.19 -39.35 -15.83
CA PRO A 386 -6.87 -40.53 -16.35
C PRO A 386 -8.03 -40.15 -17.29
N ILE A 387 -8.19 -40.92 -18.38
CA ILE A 387 -9.20 -40.66 -19.42
C ILE A 387 -10.61 -40.67 -18.82
N GLU A 388 -10.85 -41.57 -17.88
CA GLU A 388 -12.11 -41.72 -17.15
C GLU A 388 -12.53 -40.48 -16.34
N LEU A 389 -11.59 -39.60 -15.97
CA LEU A 389 -11.86 -38.37 -15.21
C LEU A 389 -12.04 -37.13 -16.08
N GLN A 390 -11.77 -37.22 -17.38
CA GLN A 390 -11.76 -36.06 -18.27
C GLN A 390 -13.11 -35.35 -18.34
N GLU A 391 -14.21 -36.09 -18.41
CA GLU A 391 -15.54 -35.48 -18.44
C GLU A 391 -15.88 -34.79 -17.10
N LEU A 392 -15.49 -35.41 -15.98
CA LEU A 392 -15.74 -34.86 -14.64
C LEU A 392 -14.92 -33.57 -14.39
N HIS A 393 -13.68 -33.52 -14.87
CA HIS A 393 -12.76 -32.41 -14.63
C HIS A 393 -12.71 -31.38 -15.77
N ARG A 394 -13.50 -31.55 -16.84
CA ARG A 394 -13.45 -30.67 -18.03
C ARG A 394 -13.69 -29.20 -17.70
N ASP A 395 -14.53 -28.96 -16.70
CA ASP A 395 -14.97 -27.62 -16.34
C ASP A 395 -13.99 -26.96 -15.36
N LEU A 396 -13.42 -27.71 -14.42
CA LEU A 396 -12.46 -27.20 -13.44
C LEU A 396 -11.23 -28.10 -13.40
N THR A 397 -10.44 -28.04 -14.46
CA THR A 397 -9.27 -28.90 -14.59
C THR A 397 -8.18 -28.49 -13.59
N LEU A 398 -7.56 -29.50 -12.98
CA LEU A 398 -6.47 -29.35 -12.03
C LEU A 398 -5.15 -29.01 -12.74
N CYS A 399 -4.17 -28.54 -11.97
CA CYS A 399 -2.80 -28.25 -12.46
C CYS A 399 -2.76 -27.34 -13.72
N PRO A 400 -3.33 -26.12 -13.66
CA PRO A 400 -3.25 -25.17 -14.76
C PRO A 400 -1.80 -24.83 -15.07
N ASP A 401 -1.45 -24.79 -16.35
CA ASP A 401 -0.06 -24.57 -16.78
C ASP A 401 0.06 -23.56 -17.91
N GLN A 402 1.27 -23.05 -18.11
CA GLN A 402 1.55 -22.05 -19.12
C GLN A 402 1.80 -22.70 -20.48
N TYR A 403 0.94 -22.38 -21.44
CA TYR A 403 1.07 -22.85 -22.82
C TYR A 403 0.94 -21.68 -23.78
N THR A 404 1.51 -21.82 -24.97
CA THR A 404 1.24 -20.92 -26.09
C THR A 404 0.08 -21.49 -26.90
N PRO A 405 -1.14 -20.93 -26.80
CA PRO A 405 -2.27 -21.47 -27.54
C PRO A 405 -2.07 -21.30 -29.05
N PRO A 406 -2.69 -22.19 -29.87
CA PRO A 406 -2.68 -22.04 -31.31
C PRO A 406 -3.19 -20.64 -31.69
N ARG A 407 -2.43 -19.89 -32.49
CA ARG A 407 -2.68 -18.49 -32.91
C ARG A 407 -2.33 -17.40 -31.89
N SER A 408 -1.62 -17.71 -30.80
CA SER A 408 -1.01 -16.71 -29.94
C SER A 408 0.51 -16.82 -29.97
N ASN A 409 1.19 -15.70 -29.73
CA ASN A 409 2.64 -15.64 -29.50
C ASN A 409 2.97 -15.38 -28.02
N LYS A 410 1.98 -15.44 -27.13
CA LYS A 410 2.14 -15.22 -25.70
C LYS A 410 1.79 -16.48 -24.93
N LEU A 411 2.56 -16.78 -23.89
CA LEU A 411 2.19 -17.77 -22.90
C LEU A 411 0.90 -17.33 -22.19
N LYS A 412 -0.02 -18.27 -22.01
CA LYS A 412 -1.24 -18.09 -21.23
C LYS A 412 -1.35 -19.22 -20.23
N LEU A 413 -1.84 -18.91 -19.03
CA LEU A 413 -2.25 -19.93 -18.08
C LEU A 413 -3.51 -20.62 -18.62
N MET A 414 -3.44 -21.93 -18.84
CA MET A 414 -4.55 -22.71 -19.40
C MET A 414 -4.84 -23.91 -18.50
N THR A 415 -6.12 -24.22 -18.37
CA THR A 415 -6.63 -25.46 -17.79
C THR A 415 -6.74 -26.49 -18.92
N THR A 416 -5.84 -27.47 -18.93
CA THR A 416 -5.79 -28.50 -19.98
C THR A 416 -5.89 -29.89 -19.37
N LEU A 417 -6.57 -30.80 -20.04
CA LEU A 417 -6.66 -32.21 -19.65
C LEU A 417 -5.41 -33.04 -20.06
N LEU A 418 -4.33 -32.36 -20.44
CA LEU A 418 -3.07 -32.99 -20.84
C LEU A 418 -2.30 -33.47 -19.60
N PRO A 419 -1.47 -34.51 -19.73
CA PRO A 419 -0.52 -34.86 -18.68
C PRO A 419 0.39 -33.68 -18.35
N ASN A 420 0.63 -33.46 -17.06
CA ASN A 420 1.53 -32.42 -16.58
C ASN A 420 2.92 -33.03 -16.35
N GLU A 421 3.89 -32.67 -17.19
CA GLU A 421 5.29 -33.08 -17.05
C GLU A 421 6.12 -32.02 -16.35
N ARG A 422 7.03 -32.45 -15.47
CA ARG A 422 7.90 -31.59 -14.64
C ARG A 422 7.17 -30.41 -13.97
N TYR A 423 5.92 -30.65 -13.58
CA TYR A 423 5.05 -29.65 -12.99
C TYR A 423 5.46 -29.36 -11.56
N ILE A 424 5.58 -28.08 -11.21
CA ILE A 424 5.96 -27.66 -9.86
C ILE A 424 4.70 -27.40 -9.06
N ILE A 425 4.55 -28.10 -7.94
CA ILE A 425 3.33 -28.11 -7.15
C ILE A 425 3.63 -28.12 -5.65
N HIS A 426 2.89 -27.31 -4.90
CA HIS A 426 2.89 -27.36 -3.44
C HIS A 426 2.25 -28.66 -2.95
N TYR A 427 2.78 -29.28 -1.90
CA TYR A 427 2.32 -30.60 -1.43
C TYR A 427 0.82 -30.67 -1.14
N ARG A 428 0.20 -29.58 -0.63
CA ARG A 428 -1.26 -29.51 -0.41
C ARG A 428 -2.07 -29.60 -1.70
N ASN A 429 -1.63 -28.94 -2.76
CA ASN A 429 -2.27 -29.01 -4.07
C ASN A 429 -2.06 -30.40 -4.69
N LEU A 430 -0.90 -31.02 -4.46
CA LEU A 430 -0.66 -32.40 -4.89
C LEU A 430 -1.57 -33.39 -4.16
N LYS A 431 -1.79 -33.24 -2.84
CA LYS A 431 -2.79 -34.05 -2.12
C LYS A 431 -4.16 -33.92 -2.74
N GLN A 432 -4.61 -32.69 -3.03
CA GLN A 432 -5.89 -32.46 -3.69
C GLN A 432 -5.98 -33.20 -5.04
N CYS A 433 -4.91 -33.15 -5.84
CA CYS A 433 -4.85 -33.89 -7.10
C CYS A 433 -5.02 -35.40 -6.88
N LEU A 434 -4.32 -35.96 -5.90
CA LEU A 434 -4.39 -37.40 -5.58
C LEU A 434 -5.75 -37.81 -5.00
N THR A 435 -6.39 -36.96 -4.20
CA THR A 435 -7.75 -37.17 -3.69
C THR A 435 -8.80 -37.12 -4.80
N LEU A 436 -8.53 -36.37 -5.87
CA LEU A 436 -9.34 -36.32 -7.08
C LEU A 436 -8.83 -37.32 -8.15
N ASP A 437 -8.23 -38.43 -7.71
CA ASP A 437 -7.84 -39.58 -8.54
C ASP A 437 -6.83 -39.28 -9.67
N MET A 438 -6.15 -38.12 -9.66
CA MET A 438 -5.01 -37.87 -10.54
C MET A 438 -3.86 -38.81 -10.19
N LYS A 439 -3.11 -39.28 -11.20
CA LYS A 439 -2.05 -40.28 -10.99
C LYS A 439 -0.67 -39.62 -10.95
N LEU A 440 -0.02 -39.62 -9.79
CA LEU A 440 1.38 -39.25 -9.66
C LEU A 440 2.26 -40.38 -10.20
N THR A 441 3.00 -40.14 -11.27
CA THR A 441 3.83 -41.18 -11.92
C THR A 441 5.32 -41.01 -11.67
N LYS A 442 5.79 -39.79 -11.38
CA LYS A 442 7.20 -39.52 -11.09
C LYS A 442 7.38 -38.28 -10.21
N ILE A 443 8.34 -38.35 -9.30
CA ILE A 443 8.89 -37.19 -8.58
C ILE A 443 10.33 -37.02 -9.08
N HIS A 444 10.71 -35.81 -9.50
CA HIS A 444 12.07 -35.50 -9.95
C HIS A 444 12.91 -34.89 -8.85
N ARG A 445 12.37 -33.88 -8.16
CA ARG A 445 13.03 -33.14 -7.09
C ARG A 445 12.01 -32.62 -6.09
N VAL A 446 12.46 -32.42 -4.86
CA VAL A 446 11.63 -31.95 -3.74
C VAL A 446 12.38 -30.85 -3.00
N LEU A 447 11.76 -29.68 -2.91
CA LEU A 447 12.20 -28.59 -2.05
C LEU A 447 11.45 -28.69 -0.72
N LYS A 448 12.19 -28.79 0.37
CA LYS A 448 11.69 -28.85 1.74
C LYS A 448 11.91 -27.50 2.43
N PHE A 449 11.00 -27.13 3.32
CA PHE A 449 11.07 -25.88 4.08
C PHE A 449 10.29 -25.99 5.39
N ARG A 450 10.54 -25.05 6.30
CA ARG A 450 9.67 -24.83 7.46
C ARG A 450 8.57 -23.85 7.12
N GLN A 451 7.40 -24.11 7.68
CA GLN A 451 6.20 -23.32 7.48
C GLN A 451 5.44 -23.11 8.80
N SER A 452 4.74 -21.99 8.92
CA SER A 452 3.93 -21.67 10.10
C SER A 452 2.82 -20.66 9.74
N LEU A 453 1.94 -20.36 10.70
CA LEU A 453 0.89 -19.32 10.57
C LEU A 453 1.44 -17.90 10.77
N TRP A 454 2.70 -17.64 10.42
CA TRP A 454 3.39 -16.39 10.76
C TRP A 454 2.66 -15.14 10.25
N LEU A 455 2.02 -15.21 9.08
CA LEU A 455 1.30 -14.08 8.48
C LEU A 455 -0.12 -13.87 9.03
N LYS A 456 -0.72 -14.90 9.66
CA LYS A 456 -2.12 -14.89 10.11
C LYS A 456 -2.43 -13.71 11.03
N LYS A 457 -1.55 -13.41 11.99
CA LYS A 457 -1.72 -12.32 12.96
C LYS A 457 -1.93 -10.96 12.27
N TYR A 458 -1.15 -10.69 11.22
CA TYR A 458 -1.24 -9.45 10.45
C TYR A 458 -2.53 -9.40 9.61
N ILE A 459 -2.92 -10.51 8.97
CA ILE A 459 -4.16 -10.59 8.21
C ILE A 459 -5.39 -10.38 9.10
N ASP A 460 -5.40 -11.00 10.29
CA ASP A 460 -6.48 -10.85 11.28
C ASP A 460 -6.57 -9.39 11.75
N LEU A 461 -5.44 -8.75 12.07
CA LEU A 461 -5.38 -7.34 12.48
C LEU A 461 -6.08 -6.43 11.46
N ASN A 462 -5.67 -6.51 10.18
CA ASN A 462 -6.24 -5.68 9.13
C ASN A 462 -7.69 -6.03 8.82
N THR A 463 -8.07 -7.29 8.96
CA THR A 463 -9.46 -7.73 8.80
C THR A 463 -10.36 -7.12 9.88
N GLU A 464 -9.89 -7.07 11.13
CA GLU A 464 -10.61 -6.42 12.22
C GLU A 464 -10.66 -4.90 12.06
N MET A 465 -9.58 -4.25 11.63
CA MET A 465 -9.60 -2.82 11.33
C MET A 465 -10.58 -2.50 10.20
N ARG A 466 -10.56 -3.28 9.12
CA ARG A 466 -11.51 -3.15 8.01
C ARG A 466 -12.97 -3.30 8.43
N LYS A 467 -13.26 -4.19 9.39
CA LYS A 467 -14.62 -4.35 9.94
C LYS A 467 -15.05 -3.15 10.77
N LYS A 468 -14.13 -2.48 11.46
CA LYS A 468 -14.38 -1.30 12.30
C LYS A 468 -14.52 -0.01 11.50
N SER A 469 -13.92 0.05 10.31
CA SER A 469 -13.97 1.22 9.43
C SER A 469 -15.39 1.60 9.02
N ASP A 470 -15.68 2.89 9.12
CA ASP A 470 -16.98 3.49 8.77
C ASP A 470 -17.02 4.03 7.33
N ASN A 471 -15.86 4.28 6.73
CA ASN A 471 -15.73 4.87 5.40
C ASN A 471 -15.05 3.94 4.39
N ASP A 472 -15.25 4.21 3.10
CA ASP A 472 -14.72 3.38 2.00
C ASP A 472 -13.20 3.49 1.85
N PHE A 473 -12.62 4.65 2.18
CA PHE A 473 -11.17 4.83 2.11
C PHE A 473 -10.45 3.84 3.03
N GLU A 474 -10.80 3.84 4.32
CA GLU A 474 -10.16 2.94 5.28
C GLU A 474 -10.43 1.46 4.94
N LYS A 475 -11.65 1.11 4.53
CA LYS A 475 -11.98 -0.26 4.12
C LYS A 475 -11.10 -0.73 2.98
N ASN A 476 -10.85 0.13 2.00
CA ASN A 476 -9.98 -0.16 0.86
C ASN A 476 -8.50 -0.13 1.25
N PHE A 477 -8.09 0.75 2.17
CA PHE A 477 -6.74 0.79 2.71
C PHE A 477 -6.39 -0.53 3.41
N PHE A 478 -7.18 -1.00 4.38
CA PHE A 478 -6.88 -2.28 5.06
C PHE A 478 -6.98 -3.50 4.13
N LYS A 479 -7.82 -3.44 3.09
CA LYS A 479 -7.82 -4.45 2.02
C LYS A 479 -6.50 -4.44 1.24
N LEU A 480 -5.99 -3.25 0.89
CA LEU A 480 -4.71 -3.08 0.22
C LEU A 480 -3.55 -3.55 1.10
N MET A 481 -3.55 -3.22 2.40
CA MET A 481 -2.52 -3.64 3.36
C MET A 481 -2.36 -5.17 3.42
N ASN A 482 -3.45 -5.93 3.23
CA ASN A 482 -3.37 -7.39 3.07
C ASN A 482 -2.88 -7.79 1.68
N ASN A 483 -3.53 -7.31 0.63
CA ASN A 483 -3.23 -7.74 -0.74
C ASN A 483 -1.81 -7.39 -1.21
N ALA A 484 -1.24 -6.29 -0.70
CA ALA A 484 0.09 -5.83 -1.03
C ALA A 484 1.18 -6.82 -0.62
N ILE A 485 0.97 -7.62 0.44
CA ILE A 485 1.96 -8.60 0.90
C ILE A 485 2.24 -9.65 -0.18
N PHE A 486 1.19 -10.15 -0.84
CA PHE A 486 1.34 -11.08 -1.95
C PHE A 486 2.17 -10.46 -3.08
N GLY A 487 1.87 -9.23 -3.49
CA GLY A 487 2.64 -8.54 -4.52
C GLY A 487 4.10 -8.36 -4.14
N LYS A 488 4.37 -7.87 -2.92
CA LYS A 488 5.72 -7.60 -2.40
C LYS A 488 6.58 -8.85 -2.26
N THR A 489 5.97 -10.00 -1.94
CA THR A 489 6.69 -11.28 -1.83
C THR A 489 6.98 -11.93 -3.19
N MET A 490 6.41 -11.39 -4.27
CA MET A 490 6.61 -11.83 -5.65
C MET A 490 7.38 -10.80 -6.50
N GLU A 491 7.94 -9.75 -5.88
CA GLU A 491 8.80 -8.79 -6.58
C GLU A 491 10.19 -9.40 -6.83
N ASN A 492 10.66 -9.27 -8.08
CA ASN A 492 11.99 -9.73 -8.52
C ASN A 492 13.11 -8.76 -8.14
#